data_AF-A0A850BWG7-F1
#
_entry.id   AF-A0A850BWG7-F1
#
_cell.length_a   1.000
_cell.length_b   1.000
_cell.length_c   1.000
_cell.angle_alpha   90.00
_cell.angle_beta   90.00
_cell.angle_gamma   90.00
#
_symmetry.space_group_name_H-M   'P 1'
#
loop_
_entity.id
_entity.type
_entity.pdbx_description
1 polymer ?
#
loop_
_entity_poly.entity_id
_entity_poly.type
_entity_poly.pdbx_seq_one_letter_code
_entity_poly.pdbx_strand_id
1 'polypeptide(L)'
;MMNRTRLLAFAAFSALGASLAGCGTDYSGTFKGEATESGILKVAVMGAPEVATNESPPRKVPDVTVSVTKAGDGYTVKFGACEMKGEASSGQKNLVVAKGDCEVKIANWTGELPLSATLNFDESGALSMEVVCTTKEVKRNDTTVMSYEYTFKGKK
;
A
#
# COMPACT_ATOMS: atom_id res chain seq x y z
N MET A 1 -59.14 36.02 -9.92
CA MET A 1 -57.70 36.19 -9.64
C MET A 1 -56.90 35.51 -10.74
N MET A 2 -56.25 36.29 -11.61
CA MET A 2 -55.13 35.87 -12.48
C MET A 2 -53.95 35.46 -11.56
N ASN A 3 -52.91 34.70 -11.90
CA ASN A 3 -52.33 34.24 -13.14
C ASN A 3 -51.38 33.06 -12.84
N ARG A 4 -51.00 32.34 -13.89
CA ARG A 4 -49.99 31.28 -14.02
C ARG A 4 -48.65 31.55 -13.31
N THR A 5 -48.02 30.53 -12.72
CA THR A 5 -46.55 30.35 -12.67
C THR A 5 -46.25 28.85 -12.43
N ARG A 6 -45.83 28.09 -13.46
CA ARG A 6 -44.46 27.55 -13.70
C ARG A 6 -44.06 26.43 -12.69
N LEU A 7 -43.40 25.33 -13.02
CA LEU A 7 -42.61 24.86 -14.17
C LEU A 7 -42.48 23.31 -14.00
N LEU A 8 -42.84 22.50 -14.99
CA LEU A 8 -41.94 21.68 -15.83
C LEU A 8 -40.98 20.68 -15.13
N ALA A 9 -41.13 19.45 -15.61
CA ALA A 9 -40.31 18.25 -15.45
C ALA A 9 -38.79 18.47 -15.50
N PHE A 10 -38.08 17.66 -14.71
CA PHE A 10 -36.75 17.15 -15.06
C PHE A 10 -36.77 15.62 -14.93
N ALA A 11 -37.20 14.95 -16.00
CA ALA A 11 -36.62 13.68 -16.36
C ALA A 11 -35.54 14.00 -17.40
N ALA A 12 -34.29 13.60 -17.15
CA ALA A 12 -33.33 13.21 -18.20
C ALA A 12 -31.90 13.11 -17.63
N PHE A 13 -31.32 11.94 -17.86
CA PHE A 13 -29.94 11.77 -18.32
C PHE A 13 -28.81 12.46 -17.55
N SER A 14 -28.09 11.64 -16.79
CA SER A 14 -26.62 11.72 -16.74
C SER A 14 -26.02 10.35 -17.08
N ALA A 15 -26.40 9.82 -18.24
CA ALA A 15 -25.45 9.08 -19.07
C ALA A 15 -24.71 10.13 -19.90
N LEU A 16 -23.45 10.41 -19.55
CA LEU A 16 -22.35 10.80 -20.44
C LEU A 16 -21.22 11.42 -19.61
N GLY A 17 -20.14 10.65 -19.51
CA GLY A 17 -18.84 11.09 -19.06
C GLY A 17 -17.81 10.11 -19.58
N ALA A 18 -17.76 9.97 -20.90
CA ALA A 18 -16.69 9.25 -21.58
C ALA A 18 -15.35 9.90 -21.22
N SER A 19 -14.61 9.29 -20.30
CA SER A 19 -13.16 9.45 -20.27
C SER A 19 -12.58 8.48 -21.31
N LEU A 20 -12.61 8.90 -22.57
CA LEU A 20 -11.56 8.53 -23.52
C LEU A 20 -10.26 9.22 -23.08
N ALA A 21 -9.71 8.76 -21.96
CA ALA A 21 -8.34 9.00 -21.55
C ALA A 21 -7.63 7.66 -21.78
N GLY A 22 -6.53 7.67 -22.52
CA GLY A 22 -5.93 6.50 -23.18
C GLY A 22 -6.01 5.21 -22.38
N CYS A 23 -6.38 4.11 -23.05
CA CYS A 23 -6.49 2.76 -22.50
C CYS A 23 -5.16 2.30 -21.84
N GLY A 24 -4.91 2.76 -20.62
CA GLY A 24 -4.06 2.12 -19.65
C GLY A 24 -4.95 1.20 -18.83
N THR A 25 -4.53 -0.05 -18.67
CA THR A 25 -5.21 -1.03 -17.81
C THR A 25 -5.44 -0.43 -16.42
N ASP A 26 -6.68 -0.42 -15.95
CA ASP A 26 -7.01 -0.04 -14.58
C ASP A 26 -6.81 -1.24 -13.64
N TYR A 27 -5.87 -1.11 -12.73
CA TYR A 27 -5.55 -2.15 -11.73
C TYR A 27 -6.33 -2.00 -10.43
N SER A 28 -7.26 -1.05 -10.36
CA SER A 28 -8.13 -0.89 -9.20
C SER A 28 -8.94 -2.16 -8.90
N GLY A 29 -9.17 -2.41 -7.61
CA GLY A 29 -9.88 -3.60 -7.13
C GLY A 29 -9.46 -4.01 -5.73
N THR A 30 -10.14 -5.02 -5.21
CA THR A 30 -9.84 -5.64 -3.93
C THR A 30 -9.33 -7.04 -4.19
N PHE A 31 -8.16 -7.37 -3.65
CA PHE A 31 -7.46 -8.62 -3.86
C PHE A 31 -7.44 -9.40 -2.55
N LYS A 32 -7.84 -10.67 -2.60
CA LYS A 32 -7.78 -11.57 -1.46
C LYS A 32 -6.73 -12.64 -1.69
N GLY A 33 -6.00 -12.99 -0.64
CA GLY A 33 -4.96 -14.00 -0.74
C GLY A 33 -4.16 -14.20 0.54
N GLU A 34 -2.93 -14.64 0.37
CA GLU A 34 -2.02 -14.93 1.46
C GLU A 34 -0.90 -13.89 1.50
N ALA A 35 -0.47 -13.54 2.71
CA ALA A 35 0.74 -12.76 2.91
C ALA A 35 1.77 -13.51 3.75
N THR A 36 3.04 -13.12 3.61
CA THR A 36 4.12 -13.48 4.50
C THR A 36 4.76 -12.20 5.04
N GLU A 37 4.91 -12.10 6.35
CA GLU A 37 5.44 -10.93 7.05
C GLU A 37 6.65 -11.34 7.90
N SER A 38 7.70 -10.52 7.89
CA SER A 38 8.89 -10.64 8.75
C SER A 38 9.47 -9.28 9.10
N GLY A 39 10.25 -9.24 10.17
CA GLY A 39 10.96 -8.02 10.55
C GLY A 39 12.15 -8.28 11.45
N ILE A 40 13.10 -7.36 11.44
CA ILE A 40 14.34 -7.42 12.23
C ILE A 40 14.57 -6.04 12.84
N LEU A 41 14.89 -6.01 14.14
CA LEU A 41 15.30 -4.81 14.87
C LEU A 41 16.66 -5.10 15.50
N LYS A 42 17.68 -4.32 15.12
CA LYS A 42 19.03 -4.37 15.69
C LYS A 42 19.35 -3.04 16.37
N VAL A 43 19.77 -3.09 17.63
CA VAL A 43 20.16 -1.90 18.41
C VAL A 43 21.59 -2.09 18.88
N ALA A 44 22.48 -1.21 18.42
CA ALA A 44 23.88 -1.15 18.82
C ALA A 44 24.10 0.10 19.68
N VAL A 45 24.51 -0.08 20.94
CA VAL A 45 24.80 1.01 21.89
C VAL A 45 26.31 1.21 21.99
N MET A 46 26.77 2.45 21.84
CA MET A 46 28.17 2.82 22.02
C MET A 46 28.61 2.54 23.46
N GLY A 47 29.62 1.68 23.61
CA GLY A 47 30.15 1.25 24.91
C GLY A 47 29.55 -0.05 25.45
N ALA A 48 28.56 -0.64 24.77
CA ALA A 48 28.12 -2.00 25.03
C ALA A 48 28.89 -2.99 24.13
N PRO A 49 29.34 -4.14 24.65
CA PRO A 49 30.05 -5.14 23.84
C PRO A 49 29.13 -5.91 22.87
N GLU A 50 27.81 -5.85 23.06
CA GLU A 50 26.83 -6.67 22.33
C GLU A 50 25.75 -5.83 21.64
N VAL A 51 25.30 -6.29 20.47
CA VAL A 51 24.18 -5.72 19.71
C VAL A 51 22.91 -6.48 20.10
N ALA A 52 21.93 -5.78 20.67
CA ALA A 52 20.62 -6.37 20.94
C ALA A 52 19.89 -6.58 19.61
N THR A 53 19.44 -7.81 19.35
CA THR A 53 18.70 -8.17 18.13
C THR A 53 17.35 -8.78 18.51
N ASN A 54 16.27 -8.17 18.03
CA ASN A 54 14.90 -8.71 18.14
C ASN A 54 14.41 -9.06 16.73
N GLU A 55 13.93 -10.28 16.55
CA GLU A 55 13.49 -10.79 15.25
C GLU A 55 12.03 -11.23 15.29
N SER A 56 11.29 -10.92 14.22
CA SER A 56 10.03 -11.55 13.88
C SER A 56 10.26 -12.45 12.68
N PRO A 57 10.38 -13.77 12.89
CA PRO A 57 10.60 -14.69 11.80
C PRO A 57 9.43 -14.65 10.81
N PRO A 58 9.66 -15.02 9.53
CA PRO A 58 8.61 -15.05 8.52
C PRO A 58 7.40 -15.85 8.98
N ARG A 59 6.24 -15.20 8.99
CA ARG A 59 4.96 -15.83 9.35
C ARG A 59 3.96 -15.64 8.21
N LYS A 60 3.20 -16.70 7.94
CA LYS A 60 2.06 -16.61 7.03
C LYS A 60 0.89 -15.91 7.70
N VAL A 61 0.24 -15.02 6.98
CA VAL A 61 -1.00 -14.37 7.36
C VAL A 61 -2.05 -14.77 6.31
N PRO A 62 -2.96 -15.71 6.63
CA PRO A 62 -4.01 -16.11 5.71
C PRO A 62 -5.10 -15.03 5.62
N ASP A 63 -5.91 -15.12 4.57
CA ASP A 63 -7.12 -14.31 4.37
C ASP A 63 -6.90 -12.79 4.40
N VAL A 64 -5.76 -12.35 3.87
CA VAL A 64 -5.41 -10.93 3.75
C VAL A 64 -6.19 -10.32 2.60
N THR A 65 -6.63 -9.08 2.82
CA THR A 65 -7.23 -8.23 1.80
C THR A 65 -6.33 -7.04 1.50
N VAL A 66 -6.02 -6.82 0.22
CA VAL A 66 -5.34 -5.62 -0.29
C VAL A 66 -6.30 -4.89 -1.23
N SER A 67 -6.55 -3.61 -0.97
CA SER A 67 -7.41 -2.77 -1.81
C SER A 67 -6.57 -1.75 -2.56
N VAL A 68 -6.76 -1.68 -3.88
CA VAL A 68 -6.11 -0.72 -4.77
C VAL A 68 -7.18 0.17 -5.38
N THR A 69 -7.06 1.48 -5.20
CA THR A 69 -7.99 2.49 -5.73
C THR A 69 -7.24 3.43 -6.64
N LYS A 70 -7.76 3.67 -7.85
CA LYS A 70 -7.20 4.64 -8.79
C LYS A 70 -7.89 6.00 -8.62
N ALA A 71 -7.11 7.08 -8.57
CA ALA A 71 -7.59 8.45 -8.48
C ALA A 71 -6.74 9.36 -9.38
N GLY A 72 -7.31 9.79 -10.51
CA GLY A 72 -6.54 10.46 -11.57
C GLY A 72 -5.43 9.54 -12.10
N ASP A 73 -4.20 10.04 -12.09
CA ASP A 73 -3.00 9.29 -12.51
C ASP A 73 -2.37 8.47 -11.37
N GLY A 74 -2.85 8.63 -10.14
CA GLY A 74 -2.32 7.98 -8.95
C GLY A 74 -3.13 6.76 -8.49
N TYR A 75 -2.50 5.99 -7.61
CA TYR A 75 -3.08 4.84 -6.91
C TYR A 75 -2.97 5.02 -5.40
N THR A 76 -4.00 4.57 -4.69
CA THR A 76 -3.99 4.37 -3.24
C THR A 76 -4.06 2.88 -2.96
N VAL A 77 -3.17 2.37 -2.12
CA VAL A 77 -3.09 0.96 -1.74
C VAL A 77 -3.35 0.84 -0.25
N LYS A 78 -4.26 -0.04 0.15
CA LYS A 78 -4.59 -0.30 1.56
C LYS A 78 -4.43 -1.78 1.88
N PHE A 79 -3.73 -2.08 2.97
CA PHE A 79 -3.66 -3.43 3.53
C PHE A 79 -3.55 -3.32 5.06
N GLY A 80 -4.34 -4.12 5.78
CA GLY A 80 -4.47 -3.92 7.23
C GLY A 80 -4.88 -2.48 7.56
N ALA A 81 -4.14 -1.84 8.48
CA ALA A 81 -4.31 -0.43 8.83
C ALA A 81 -3.42 0.53 7.99
N CYS A 82 -2.57 0.00 7.12
CA CYS A 82 -1.62 0.77 6.33
C CYS A 82 -2.27 1.29 5.05
N GLU A 83 -2.09 2.58 4.76
CA GLU A 83 -2.48 3.22 3.50
C GLU A 83 -1.24 3.84 2.85
N MET A 84 -1.04 3.54 1.57
CA MET A 84 0.07 4.06 0.77
C MET A 84 -0.46 4.73 -0.49
N LYS A 85 0.31 5.69 -1.01
CA LYS A 85 0.01 6.38 -2.26
C LYS A 85 1.15 6.19 -3.24
N GLY A 86 0.81 6.04 -4.51
CA GLY A 86 1.76 5.66 -5.53
C GLY A 86 1.29 5.98 -6.93
N GLU A 87 2.13 5.66 -7.89
CA GLU A 87 1.88 5.89 -9.32
C GLU A 87 2.32 4.66 -10.11
N ALA A 88 1.78 4.51 -11.31
CA ALA A 88 2.27 3.50 -12.24
C ALA A 88 3.72 3.80 -12.64
N SER A 89 4.56 2.77 -12.72
CA SER A 89 5.94 2.91 -13.16
C SER A 89 5.98 3.32 -14.63
N SER A 90 6.72 4.40 -14.94
CA SER A 90 6.77 5.02 -16.28
C SER A 90 7.35 4.13 -17.38
N GLY A 91 7.96 3.00 -17.03
CA GLY A 91 8.51 2.01 -17.98
C GLY A 91 7.80 0.66 -17.98
N GLN A 92 6.87 0.41 -17.05
CA GLN A 92 6.25 -0.91 -16.86
C GLN A 92 4.76 -0.76 -16.57
N LYS A 93 3.93 -1.07 -17.57
CA LYS A 93 2.48 -0.81 -17.54
C LYS A 93 1.74 -1.56 -16.45
N ASN A 94 2.33 -2.56 -15.81
CA ASN A 94 1.71 -3.44 -14.82
C ASN A 94 2.33 -3.33 -13.42
N LEU A 95 3.15 -2.30 -13.21
CA LEU A 95 3.81 -2.05 -11.94
C LEU A 95 3.36 -0.71 -11.35
N VAL A 96 2.98 -0.74 -10.08
CA VAL A 96 2.68 0.44 -9.27
C VAL A 96 3.66 0.47 -8.10
N VAL A 97 4.28 1.63 -7.87
CA VAL A 97 5.14 1.85 -6.70
C VAL A 97 4.42 2.82 -5.78
N ALA A 98 4.14 2.38 -4.55
CA ALA A 98 3.46 3.17 -3.54
C ALA A 98 4.34 3.32 -2.31
N LYS A 99 4.20 4.44 -1.61
CA LYS A 99 4.90 4.73 -0.35
C LYS A 99 3.91 5.23 0.68
N GLY A 100 4.22 4.97 1.94
CA GLY A 100 3.45 5.47 3.06
C GLY A 100 4.12 5.13 4.37
N ASP A 101 3.86 5.97 5.37
CA ASP A 101 4.29 5.72 6.74
C ASP A 101 3.24 4.85 7.42
N CYS A 102 3.66 3.70 7.93
CA CYS A 102 2.75 2.70 8.48
C CYS A 102 3.26 2.16 9.80
N GLU A 103 2.35 2.00 10.76
CA GLU A 103 2.64 1.33 12.02
C GLU A 103 2.91 -0.17 11.74
N VAL A 104 4.10 -0.62 12.12
CA VAL A 104 4.49 -2.02 12.05
C VAL A 104 4.82 -2.54 13.43
N LYS A 105 4.69 -3.86 13.60
CA LYS A 105 5.11 -4.57 14.80
C LYS A 105 6.23 -5.54 14.47
N ILE A 106 7.40 -5.30 15.03
CA ILE A 106 8.57 -6.17 14.94
C ILE A 106 8.86 -6.71 16.34
N ALA A 107 8.47 -7.96 16.57
CA ALA A 107 8.59 -8.68 17.83
C ALA A 107 7.87 -7.92 18.96
N ASN A 108 8.63 -7.37 19.89
CA ASN A 108 8.19 -6.56 21.03
C ASN A 108 8.24 -5.05 20.78
N TRP A 109 8.59 -4.61 19.56
CA TRP A 109 8.60 -3.22 19.15
C TRP A 109 7.40 -2.91 18.24
N THR A 110 6.78 -1.74 18.44
CA THR A 110 5.76 -1.17 17.58
C THR A 110 6.16 0.27 17.26
N GLY A 111 6.03 0.67 16.00
CA GLY A 111 6.26 2.04 15.58
C GLY A 111 6.01 2.26 14.10
N GLU A 112 6.02 3.52 13.69
CA GLU A 112 5.75 3.96 12.33
C GLU A 112 7.03 3.87 11.48
N LEU A 113 6.96 3.17 10.33
CA LEU A 113 8.06 3.05 9.38
C LEU A 113 7.65 3.59 7.99
N PRO A 114 8.56 4.28 7.28
CA PRO A 114 8.36 4.69 5.89
C PRO A 114 8.50 3.49 4.96
N LEU A 115 7.38 2.86 4.65
CA LEU A 115 7.35 1.66 3.82
C LEU A 115 7.26 2.02 2.33
N SER A 116 7.83 1.17 1.50
CA SER A 116 7.67 1.22 0.03
C SER A 116 7.10 -0.10 -0.46
N ALA A 117 5.97 -0.03 -1.16
CA ALA A 117 5.31 -1.16 -1.79
C ALA A 117 5.53 -1.16 -3.31
N THR A 118 5.88 -2.31 -3.86
CA THR A 118 5.88 -2.59 -5.29
C THR A 118 4.76 -3.58 -5.60
N LEU A 119 3.79 -3.16 -6.40
CA LEU A 119 2.64 -3.96 -6.81
C LEU A 119 2.81 -4.36 -8.27
N ASN A 120 2.82 -5.65 -8.53
CA ASN A 120 2.88 -6.25 -9.86
C ASN A 120 1.56 -6.94 -10.17
N PHE A 121 0.91 -6.51 -11.25
CA PHE A 121 -0.31 -7.11 -11.75
C PHE A 121 0.01 -8.01 -12.93
N ASP A 122 -0.47 -9.25 -12.92
CA ASP A 122 -0.34 -10.13 -14.08
C ASP A 122 -1.55 -10.02 -15.02
N GLU A 123 -1.43 -10.63 -16.20
CA GLU A 123 -2.48 -10.63 -17.23
C GLU A 123 -3.75 -11.38 -16.80
N SER A 124 -3.65 -12.24 -15.79
CA SER A 124 -4.79 -12.97 -15.21
C SER A 124 -5.56 -12.15 -14.17
N GLY A 125 -5.07 -10.96 -13.83
CA GLY A 125 -5.66 -10.09 -12.81
C GLY A 125 -5.25 -10.46 -11.38
N ALA A 126 -4.20 -11.26 -11.19
CA ALA A 126 -3.60 -11.50 -9.89
C ALA A 126 -2.65 -10.36 -9.50
N LEU A 127 -2.50 -10.15 -8.19
CA LEU A 127 -1.61 -9.16 -7.59
C LEU A 127 -0.52 -9.89 -6.82
N SER A 128 0.73 -9.58 -7.15
CA SER A 128 1.89 -9.81 -6.29
C SER A 128 2.35 -8.47 -5.73
N MET A 129 2.40 -8.33 -4.42
CA MET A 129 2.84 -7.11 -3.74
C MET A 129 4.03 -7.41 -2.82
N GLU A 130 5.05 -6.58 -2.90
CA GLU A 130 6.22 -6.63 -2.02
C GLU A 130 6.35 -5.28 -1.32
N VAL A 131 6.37 -5.29 0.00
CA VAL A 131 6.51 -4.11 0.85
C VAL A 131 7.80 -4.26 1.64
N VAL A 132 8.68 -3.29 1.50
CA VAL A 132 9.98 -3.29 2.14
C VAL A 132 10.25 -1.96 2.82
N CYS A 133 10.95 -2.03 3.94
CA CYS A 133 11.58 -0.90 4.57
C CYS A 133 12.89 -1.35 5.21
N THR A 134 13.92 -0.54 5.08
CA THR A 134 15.11 -0.63 5.92
C THR A 134 15.51 0.77 6.32
N THR A 135 15.44 1.07 7.62
CA THR A 135 15.80 2.36 8.18
C THR A 135 16.94 2.19 9.16
N LYS A 136 17.84 3.18 9.18
CA LYS A 136 18.93 3.28 10.13
C LYS A 136 18.80 4.60 10.86
N GLU A 137 18.50 4.55 12.15
CA GLU A 137 18.56 5.71 13.03
C GLU A 137 19.90 5.72 13.76
N VAL A 138 20.57 6.87 13.76
CA VAL A 138 21.77 7.09 14.57
C VAL A 138 21.45 8.20 15.57
N LYS A 139 21.30 7.81 16.83
CA LYS A 139 21.23 8.73 17.97
C LYS A 139 22.63 8.80 18.61
N ARG A 140 22.91 9.88 19.35
CA ARG A 140 24.26 10.24 19.82
C ARG A 140 25.11 9.08 20.36
N ASN A 141 24.47 8.09 21.01
CA ASN A 141 25.14 6.90 21.55
C ASN A 141 24.59 5.58 20.99
N ASP A 142 23.56 5.58 20.13
CA ASP A 142 22.87 4.36 19.71
C ASP A 142 22.67 4.34 18.19
N THR A 143 22.90 3.19 17.56
CA THR A 143 22.52 2.91 16.18
C THR A 143 21.43 1.86 16.16
N THR A 144 20.26 2.22 15.65
CA THR A 144 19.13 1.31 15.47
C THR A 144 18.96 1.02 13.99
N VAL A 145 18.93 -0.24 13.61
CA VAL A 145 18.58 -0.71 12.26
C VAL A 145 17.27 -1.47 12.35
N MET A 146 16.29 -1.04 11.57
CA MET A 146 14.97 -1.67 11.46
C MET A 146 14.78 -2.12 10.02
N SER A 147 14.40 -3.38 9.84
CA SER A 147 14.02 -3.95 8.55
C SER A 147 12.65 -4.58 8.67
N TYR A 148 11.79 -4.30 7.71
CA TYR A 148 10.46 -4.88 7.60
C TYR A 148 10.25 -5.37 6.18
N GLU A 149 9.74 -6.59 6.06
CA GLU A 149 9.44 -7.23 4.79
C GLU A 149 8.05 -7.85 4.86
N TYR A 150 7.25 -7.57 3.85
CA TYR A 150 5.92 -8.12 3.69
C TYR A 150 5.69 -8.46 2.23
N THR A 151 5.27 -9.68 1.95
CA THR A 151 4.92 -10.13 0.60
C THR A 151 3.48 -10.60 0.59
N PHE A 152 2.75 -10.29 -0.46
CA PHE A 152 1.36 -10.71 -0.65
C PHE A 152 1.16 -11.26 -2.05
N LYS A 153 0.37 -12.33 -2.15
CA LYS A 153 -0.11 -12.88 -3.40
C LYS A 153 -1.61 -13.10 -3.29
N GLY A 154 -2.36 -12.48 -4.19
CA GLY A 154 -3.81 -12.60 -4.22
C GLY A 154 -4.41 -12.36 -5.58
N LYS A 155 -5.72 -12.50 -5.65
CA LYS A 155 -6.51 -12.27 -6.86
C LYS A 155 -7.78 -11.50 -6.52
N LYS A 156 -8.36 -10.83 -7.52
CA LYS A 156 -9.64 -10.13 -7.38
C LYS A 156 -10.77 -11.08 -7.00
#